data_AF-A0A218NM23-F1
#
_entry.id   AF-A0A218NM23-F1
#
_cell.length_a   1.000
_cell.length_b   1.000
_cell.length_c   1.000
_cell.angle_alpha   90.00
_cell.angle_beta   90.00
_cell.angle_gamma   90.00
#
_symmetry.space_group_name_H-M   'P 1'
#
loop_
_entity.id
_entity.type
_entity.pdbx_description
1 polymer ?
#
loop_
_entity_poly.entity_id
_entity_poly.type
_entity_poly.pdbx_seq_one_letter_code
_entity_poly.pdbx_strand_id
1 'polypeptide(L)'
;MKFIIIKSVDKPYSDDPDSFISWFCKSFGLESEIENSDSIEKDLLKQFINAALAGKGISSSDLTENFKIARTTIIYHLNRLIEAGWIVKRGRMYYLRGKELSDVIEEIEYDINREMMKMLDIAKQFDRLSKSRSENKKFKKVKIE
;
A
#
# COMPACT_ATOMS: atom_id res chain seq x y z
N MET A 1 -10.45 12.88 1.42
CA MET A 1 -9.89 13.22 0.09
C MET A 1 -8.76 12.25 -0.19
N LYS A 2 -8.71 11.58 -1.35
CA LYS A 2 -7.66 10.60 -1.68
C LYS A 2 -6.58 11.28 -2.54
N PHE A 3 -5.31 11.07 -2.23
CA PHE A 3 -4.16 11.64 -2.95
C PHE A 3 -3.17 10.53 -3.30
N ILE A 4 -2.41 10.71 -4.38
CA ILE A 4 -1.25 9.88 -4.72
C ILE A 4 -0.02 10.74 -4.49
N ILE A 5 0.90 10.28 -3.63
CA ILE A 5 2.16 10.94 -3.33
C ILE A 5 3.27 9.96 -3.67
N ILE A 6 4.17 10.35 -4.58
CA ILE A 6 5.37 9.59 -4.92
C ILE A 6 6.56 10.33 -4.31
N LYS A 7 7.28 9.65 -3.42
CA LYS A 7 8.48 10.16 -2.76
C LYS A 7 9.59 9.13 -2.86
N SER A 8 10.81 9.60 -3.08
CA SER A 8 11.99 8.76 -2.97
C SER A 8 12.38 8.61 -1.50
N VAL A 9 12.74 7.40 -1.09
CA VAL A 9 13.29 7.10 0.23
C VAL A 9 14.63 6.41 0.02
N ASP A 10 15.70 7.00 0.53
CA ASP A 10 17.05 6.46 0.37
C ASP A 10 17.17 5.07 0.99
N LYS A 11 17.80 4.15 0.26
CA LYS A 11 18.08 2.79 0.74
C LYS A 11 18.92 2.88 2.03
N PRO A 12 18.68 2.01 3.04
CA PRO A 12 19.53 1.97 4.22
C PRO A 12 20.97 1.65 3.85
N TYR A 13 21.92 2.26 4.55
CA TYR A 13 23.37 2.01 4.41
C TYR A 13 23.82 0.70 5.05
N SER A 14 22.99 0.14 5.93
CA SER A 14 23.24 -1.12 6.63
C SER A 14 22.58 -2.29 5.90
N ASP A 15 23.26 -3.44 5.88
CA ASP A 15 22.72 -4.72 5.36
C ASP A 15 21.98 -5.54 6.44
N ASP A 16 21.67 -4.92 7.58
CA ASP A 16 20.87 -5.54 8.63
C ASP A 16 19.38 -5.70 8.20
N PRO A 17 18.76 -6.88 8.40
CA PRO A 17 17.35 -7.11 8.07
C PRO A 17 16.38 -6.12 8.72
N ASP A 18 16.62 -5.70 9.96
CA ASP A 18 15.75 -4.76 10.64
C ASP A 18 15.80 -3.36 10.01
N SER A 19 16.96 -2.98 9.45
CA SER A 19 17.14 -1.75 8.68
C SER A 19 16.33 -1.76 7.37
N PHE A 20 16.23 -2.92 6.70
CA PHE A 20 15.35 -3.07 5.53
C PHE A 20 13.87 -2.95 5.90
N ILE A 21 13.43 -3.59 7.01
CA ILE A 21 12.03 -3.50 7.46
C ILE A 21 11.67 -2.05 7.80
N SER A 22 12.55 -1.33 8.50
CA SER A 22 12.37 0.11 8.77
C SER A 22 12.23 0.91 7.48
N TRP A 23 13.08 0.66 6.47
CA TRP A 23 12.99 1.33 5.17
C TRP A 23 11.66 1.08 4.45
N PHE A 24 11.15 -0.15 4.50
CA PHE A 24 9.82 -0.45 3.98
C PHE A 24 8.72 0.29 4.74
N CYS A 25 8.77 0.30 6.07
CA CYS A 25 7.80 1.06 6.87
C CYS A 25 7.80 2.54 6.49
N LYS A 26 8.98 3.15 6.33
CA LYS A 26 9.14 4.52 5.86
C LYS A 26 8.55 4.75 4.47
N SER A 27 8.89 3.88 3.54
CA SER A 27 8.45 3.96 2.13
C SER A 27 6.93 3.88 1.98
N PHE A 28 6.27 3.16 2.88
CA PHE A 28 4.82 2.98 2.91
C PHE A 28 4.09 3.91 3.89
N GLY A 29 4.79 4.88 4.50
CA GLY A 29 4.16 5.83 5.43
C GLY A 29 3.65 5.19 6.73
N LEU A 30 4.29 4.12 7.17
CA LEU A 30 3.94 3.35 8.37
C LEU A 30 4.71 3.81 9.62
N GLU A 31 5.77 4.62 9.48
CA GLU A 31 6.48 5.19 10.62
C GLU A 31 5.54 6.01 11.52
N SER A 32 5.90 6.11 12.81
CA SER A 32 5.25 7.04 13.73
C SER A 32 5.63 8.47 13.38
N GLU A 33 4.69 9.41 13.55
CA GLU A 33 4.97 10.85 13.42
C GLU A 33 5.97 11.37 14.48
N ILE A 34 6.24 10.57 15.51
CA ILE A 34 7.21 10.86 16.55
C ILE A 34 8.59 10.38 16.09
N GLU A 35 9.48 11.32 15.82
CA GLU A 35 10.90 11.02 15.54
C GLU A 35 11.52 10.24 16.73
N ASN A 36 12.22 9.15 16.42
CA ASN A 36 12.91 8.27 17.38
C ASN A 36 12.02 7.37 18.26
N SER A 37 10.75 7.14 17.89
CA SER A 37 9.98 6.04 18.50
C SER A 37 10.06 4.79 17.62
N ASP A 38 10.35 3.63 18.23
CA ASP A 38 10.25 2.35 17.54
C ASP A 38 8.77 2.15 17.15
N SER A 39 8.48 2.24 15.85
CA SER A 39 7.12 2.07 15.34
C SER A 39 6.68 0.62 15.52
N ILE A 40 5.55 0.40 16.17
CA ILE A 40 4.97 -0.93 16.37
C ILE A 40 4.75 -1.66 15.02
N GLU A 41 4.58 -0.90 13.93
CA GLU A 41 4.43 -1.39 12.57
C GLU A 41 5.64 -2.22 12.11
N LYS A 42 6.86 -1.80 12.48
CA LYS A 42 8.10 -2.54 12.18
C LYS A 42 8.06 -3.93 12.81
N ASP A 43 7.75 -3.99 14.09
CA ASP A 43 7.70 -5.25 14.84
C ASP A 43 6.55 -6.16 14.39
N LEU A 44 5.38 -5.57 14.10
CA LEU A 44 4.25 -6.30 13.53
C LEU A 44 4.61 -6.89 12.17
N LEU A 45 5.19 -6.07 11.28
CA LEU A 45 5.60 -6.53 9.95
C LEU A 45 6.64 -7.63 10.05
N LYS A 46 7.63 -7.51 10.93
CA LYS A 46 8.62 -8.57 11.22
C LYS A 46 7.95 -9.86 11.68
N GLN A 47 6.96 -9.79 12.58
CA GLN A 47 6.20 -10.97 13.01
C GLN A 47 5.44 -11.62 11.86
N PHE A 48 4.79 -10.83 10.98
CA PHE A 48 4.07 -11.38 9.83
C PHE A 48 5.00 -12.01 8.79
N ILE A 49 6.15 -11.39 8.51
CA ILE A 49 7.17 -11.96 7.61
C ILE A 49 7.63 -13.32 8.15
N ASN A 50 7.96 -13.40 9.44
CA ASN A 50 8.38 -14.66 10.07
C ASN A 50 7.26 -15.71 10.11
N ALA A 51 6.02 -15.30 10.39
CA ALA A 51 4.88 -16.21 10.39
C ALA A 51 4.57 -16.77 9.00
N ALA A 52 4.78 -15.97 7.94
CA ALA A 52 4.59 -16.37 6.55
C ALA A 52 5.54 -17.48 6.12
N LEU A 53 6.80 -17.47 6.59
CA LEU A 53 7.76 -18.56 6.37
C LEU A 53 7.24 -19.91 6.90
N ALA A 54 6.41 -19.88 7.95
CA ALA A 54 5.76 -21.06 8.52
C ALA A 54 4.35 -21.31 7.94
N GLY A 55 3.88 -20.51 6.98
CA GLY A 55 2.53 -20.58 6.42
C GLY A 55 1.42 -20.24 7.42
N LYS A 56 1.73 -19.49 8.48
CA LYS A 56 0.81 -19.18 9.58
C LYS A 56 0.30 -17.76 9.51
N GLY A 57 -0.94 -17.58 9.97
CA GLY A 57 -1.49 -16.28 10.29
C GLY A 57 -1.37 -16.00 11.79
N ILE A 58 -1.56 -14.75 12.18
CA ILE A 58 -1.53 -14.30 13.57
C ILE A 58 -2.89 -13.70 13.94
N SER A 59 -3.43 -14.01 15.11
CA SER A 59 -4.69 -13.42 15.57
C SER A 59 -4.45 -12.07 16.26
N SER A 60 -5.47 -11.21 16.31
CA SER A 60 -5.35 -9.96 17.08
C SER A 60 -5.21 -10.20 18.59
N SER A 61 -5.65 -11.36 19.09
CA SER A 61 -5.47 -11.75 20.49
C SER A 61 -4.02 -12.14 20.76
N ASP A 62 -3.39 -12.93 19.88
CA ASP A 62 -1.98 -13.34 20.01
C ASP A 62 -1.07 -12.11 20.01
N LEU A 63 -1.35 -11.15 19.12
CA LEU A 63 -0.63 -9.88 19.07
C LEU A 63 -0.85 -9.03 20.33
N THR A 64 -2.06 -9.00 20.88
CA THR A 64 -2.35 -8.27 22.13
C THR A 64 -1.52 -8.82 23.29
N GLU A 65 -1.38 -10.14 23.38
CA GLU A 65 -0.59 -10.81 24.40
C GLU A 65 0.92 -10.56 24.21
N ASN A 66 1.41 -10.67 22.98
CA ASN A 66 2.82 -10.45 22.65
C ASN A 66 3.28 -9.00 22.91
N PHE A 67 2.50 -8.01 22.47
CA PHE A 67 2.86 -6.60 22.55
C PHE A 67 2.40 -5.92 23.84
N LYS A 68 1.56 -6.56 24.65
CA LYS A 68 1.00 -6.02 25.91
C LYS A 68 0.30 -4.66 25.74
N ILE A 69 -0.34 -4.43 24.60
CA ILE A 69 -1.09 -3.21 24.30
C ILE A 69 -2.57 -3.51 24.11
N ALA A 70 -3.43 -2.51 24.24
CA ALA A 70 -4.88 -2.71 24.09
C ALA A 70 -5.24 -3.29 22.72
N ARG A 71 -6.22 -4.21 22.69
CA ARG A 71 -6.70 -4.84 21.46
C ARG A 71 -7.13 -3.81 20.40
N THR A 72 -7.77 -2.72 20.83
CA THR A 72 -8.17 -1.61 19.95
C THR A 72 -6.96 -0.97 19.26
N THR A 73 -5.86 -0.80 19.98
CA THR A 73 -4.59 -0.29 19.43
C THR A 73 -3.99 -1.26 18.42
N ILE A 74 -3.93 -2.57 18.73
CA ILE A 74 -3.50 -3.59 17.75
C ILE A 74 -4.35 -3.54 16.48
N ILE A 75 -5.67 -3.47 16.61
CA ILE A 75 -6.57 -3.41 15.45
C ILE A 75 -6.30 -2.17 14.61
N TYR A 76 -6.01 -1.02 15.23
CA TYR A 76 -5.62 0.20 14.52
C TYR A 76 -4.37 -0.03 13.65
N HIS A 77 -3.31 -0.60 14.20
CA HIS A 77 -2.07 -0.86 13.44
C HIS A 77 -2.27 -1.94 12.37
N LEU A 78 -3.07 -2.98 12.65
CA LEU A 78 -3.42 -3.98 11.63
C LEU A 78 -4.18 -3.36 10.46
N ASN A 79 -5.07 -2.40 10.72
CA ASN A 79 -5.77 -1.68 9.65
C ASN A 79 -4.80 -0.85 8.82
N ARG A 80 -3.82 -0.16 9.43
CA ARG A 80 -2.76 0.56 8.69
C ARG A 80 -1.98 -0.39 7.77
N LEU A 81 -1.60 -1.58 8.26
CA LEU A 81 -0.91 -2.58 7.46
C LEU A 81 -1.77 -3.14 6.32
N ILE A 82 -3.08 -3.33 6.55
CA ILE A 82 -4.02 -3.74 5.49
C ILE A 82 -4.13 -2.64 4.43
N GLU A 83 -4.30 -1.39 4.85
CA GLU A 83 -4.46 -0.24 3.95
C GLU A 83 -3.20 0.01 3.11
N ALA A 84 -2.03 -0.20 3.70
CA ALA A 84 -0.74 -0.13 3.01
C ALA A 84 -0.45 -1.37 2.13
N GLY A 85 -1.32 -2.39 2.15
CA GLY A 85 -1.22 -3.56 1.29
C GLY A 85 -0.31 -4.68 1.79
N TRP A 86 0.15 -4.62 3.04
CA TRP A 86 1.12 -5.58 3.60
C TRP A 86 0.50 -6.90 4.04
N ILE A 87 -0.69 -6.82 4.64
CA ILE A 87 -1.35 -7.98 5.23
C ILE A 87 -2.80 -8.07 4.76
N VAL A 88 -3.35 -9.28 4.85
CA VAL A 88 -4.76 -9.58 4.55
C VAL A 88 -5.42 -10.27 5.72
N LYS A 89 -6.68 -9.92 5.96
CA LYS A 89 -7.50 -10.58 6.98
C LYS A 89 -8.25 -11.75 6.37
N ARG A 90 -8.13 -12.95 6.96
CA ARG A 90 -8.91 -14.14 6.59
C ARG A 90 -9.57 -14.70 7.85
N GLY A 91 -10.86 -14.47 8.01
CA GLY A 91 -11.61 -14.83 9.21
C GLY A 91 -11.08 -14.08 10.45
N ARG A 92 -10.61 -14.83 11.44
CA ARG A 92 -10.06 -14.29 12.71
C ARG A 92 -8.55 -14.05 12.67
N MET A 93 -7.89 -14.43 11.58
CA MET A 93 -6.45 -14.40 11.44
C MET A 93 -6.02 -13.35 10.40
N TYR A 94 -4.80 -12.84 10.57
CA TYR A 94 -4.14 -11.93 9.66
C TYR A 94 -2.93 -12.64 9.07
N TYR A 95 -2.67 -12.43 7.79
CA TYR A 95 -1.60 -13.09 7.04
C TYR A 95 -0.80 -12.05 6.27
N LEU A 96 0.49 -12.30 6.07
CA LEU A 96 1.25 -11.58 5.05
C LEU A 96 0.57 -11.74 3.69
N ARG A 97 0.57 -10.68 2.89
CA ARG A 97 0.01 -10.65 1.54
C ARG A 97 1.00 -11.26 0.53
N GLY A 98 1.43 -12.48 0.79
CA GLY A 98 2.52 -13.15 0.09
C GLY A 98 3.12 -14.26 0.97
N LYS A 99 4.01 -15.08 0.41
CA LYS A 99 4.77 -16.07 1.21
C LYS A 99 6.04 -15.46 1.78
N GLU A 100 6.60 -14.48 1.07
CA GLU A 100 7.77 -13.72 1.47
C GLU A 100 7.63 -12.24 1.12
N LEU A 101 8.62 -11.43 1.52
CA LEU A 101 8.60 -9.99 1.36
C LEU A 101 8.54 -9.54 -0.11
N SER A 102 9.28 -10.21 -1.00
CA SER A 102 9.25 -9.91 -2.44
C SER A 102 7.87 -10.12 -3.05
N ASP A 103 7.17 -11.20 -2.68
CA ASP A 103 5.80 -11.47 -3.16
C ASP A 103 4.85 -10.30 -2.84
N VAL A 104 4.97 -9.74 -1.63
CA VAL A 104 4.13 -8.61 -1.21
C VAL A 104 4.39 -7.39 -2.09
N ILE A 105 5.66 -7.11 -2.39
CA ILE A 105 6.03 -5.97 -3.24
C ILE A 105 5.53 -6.19 -4.67
N GLU A 106 5.65 -7.40 -5.21
CA GLU A 106 5.09 -7.74 -6.52
C GLU A 106 3.56 -7.56 -6.55
N GLU A 107 2.85 -8.05 -5.53
CA GLU A 107 1.39 -7.88 -5.44
C GLU A 107 0.97 -6.40 -5.38
N ILE A 108 1.71 -5.57 -4.65
CA ILE A 108 1.48 -4.13 -4.57
C ILE A 108 1.78 -3.45 -5.92
N GLU A 109 2.86 -3.84 -6.60
CA GLU A 109 3.17 -3.35 -7.95
C GLU A 109 2.03 -3.67 -8.93
N TYR A 110 1.53 -4.91 -8.91
CA TYR A 110 0.38 -5.31 -9.75
C TYR A 110 -0.87 -4.48 -9.46
N ASP A 111 -1.15 -4.19 -8.19
CA ASP A 111 -2.27 -3.33 -7.82
C ASP A 111 -2.12 -1.91 -8.35
N ILE A 112 -0.94 -1.30 -8.18
CA ILE A 112 -0.65 0.04 -8.68
C ILE A 112 -0.81 0.08 -10.20
N ASN A 113 -0.19 -0.86 -10.91
CA ASN A 113 -0.26 -0.95 -12.36
C ASN A 113 -1.70 -1.11 -12.85
N ARG A 114 -2.50 -1.94 -12.20
CA ARG A 114 -3.91 -2.14 -12.53
C ARG A 114 -4.71 -0.84 -12.41
N GLU A 115 -4.54 -0.09 -11.32
CA GLU A 115 -5.25 1.17 -11.15
C GLU A 115 -4.77 2.25 -12.12
N MET A 116 -3.45 2.31 -12.39
CA MET A 116 -2.88 3.22 -13.39
C MET A 116 -3.41 2.93 -14.80
N MET A 117 -3.51 1.66 -15.20
CA MET A 117 -4.08 1.27 -16.49
C MET A 117 -5.55 1.72 -16.64
N LYS A 118 -6.36 1.57 -15.58
CA LYS A 118 -7.75 2.06 -15.58
C LYS A 118 -7.81 3.58 -15.75
N MET A 119 -6.98 4.33 -15.04
CA MET A 119 -6.91 5.78 -15.17
C MET A 119 -6.51 6.20 -16.59
N LEU A 120 -5.53 5.51 -17.18
CA LEU A 120 -5.08 5.77 -18.55
C LEU A 120 -6.19 5.49 -19.58
N ASP A 121 -6.95 4.40 -19.41
CA ASP A 121 -8.06 4.10 -20.30
C ASP A 121 -9.14 5.20 -20.26
N ILE A 122 -9.53 5.65 -19.07
CA ILE A 122 -10.48 6.75 -18.89
C ILE A 122 -9.96 8.04 -19.53
N ALA A 123 -8.67 8.37 -19.35
CA ALA A 123 -8.05 9.53 -19.98
C ALA A 123 -8.11 9.46 -21.52
N LYS A 124 -7.80 8.29 -22.11
CA LYS A 124 -7.91 8.06 -23.56
C LYS A 124 -9.35 8.19 -24.06
N GLN A 125 -10.33 7.70 -23.29
CA GLN A 125 -11.76 7.90 -23.61
C GLN A 125 -12.12 9.39 -23.62
N PHE A 126 -11.68 10.15 -22.61
CA PHE A 126 -11.88 11.59 -22.53
C PHE A 126 -11.28 12.34 -23.73
N ASP A 127 -10.05 12.02 -24.13
CA ASP A 127 -9.38 12.65 -25.27
C ASP A 127 -10.15 12.43 -26.59
N ARG A 128 -10.64 11.20 -26.82
CA ARG A 128 -11.45 10.87 -28.00
C ARG A 128 -12.74 11.69 -28.05
N LEU A 129 -13.45 11.80 -26.93
CA LEU A 129 -14.68 12.58 -26.83
C LEU A 129 -14.44 14.10 -26.97
N SER A 130 -13.31 14.60 -26.46
CA SER A 130 -12.96 16.02 -26.52
C SER A 130 -12.55 16.46 -27.93
N LYS A 131 -11.85 15.60 -28.66
CA LYS A 131 -11.47 15.83 -30.08
C LYS A 131 -12.69 15.87 -31.00
N SER A 132 -13.57 14.88 -30.90
CA SER A 132 -14.78 14.81 -31.74
C SER A 132 -15.72 15.99 -31.54
N ARG A 133 -15.79 16.56 -30.33
CA ARG A 133 -16.55 17.80 -30.05
C ARG A 133 -15.93 19.04 -30.69
N SER A 134 -14.61 19.12 -30.70
CA SER A 134 -13.87 20.25 -31.29
C SER A 134 -13.99 20.27 -32.82
N GLU A 135 -13.98 19.09 -33.44
CA GLU A 135 -14.22 18.93 -34.89
C GLU A 135 -15.64 19.34 -35.26
N ASN A 136 -16.66 18.86 -34.53
CA ASN A 136 -18.05 19.24 -34.76
C ASN A 136 -18.33 20.75 -34.61
N LYS A 137 -17.61 21.45 -33.70
CA LYS A 137 -17.70 22.91 -33.59
C LYS A 137 -17.08 23.64 -34.78
N LYS A 138 -15.96 23.14 -35.35
CA LYS A 138 -15.38 23.70 -36.58
C LYS A 138 -16.32 23.54 -37.78
N PHE A 139 -16.91 22.37 -37.95
CA PHE A 139 -17.88 22.13 -39.04
C PHE A 139 -19.14 22.99 -38.94
N LYS A 140 -19.62 23.30 -37.73
CA LYS A 140 -20.75 24.23 -37.55
C LYS A 140 -20.41 25.69 -37.85
N LYS A 141 -19.17 26.13 -37.59
CA LYS A 141 -18.74 27.50 -37.92
C LYS A 141 -18.61 27.73 -39.43
N VAL A 142 -18.08 26.74 -40.17
CA VAL A 142 -17.88 26.84 -41.63
C VAL A 142 -19.19 26.83 -42.43
N LYS A 143 -20.29 26.34 -41.85
CA LYS A 143 -21.62 26.32 -42.53
C LYS A 143 -22.46 27.59 -42.33
N ILE A 144 -21.97 28.57 -41.56
CA ILE A 144 -22.71 29.80 -41.22
C ILE A 144 -22.10 31.03 -41.92
N GLU A 145 -21.00 30.87 -42.65
CA GLU A 145 -20.44 31.87 -43.58
C GLU A 145 -20.82 31.53 -45.02
#